data_AF-A0A200R3S1-F1
#
_entry.id   AF-A0A200R3S1-F1
#
_cell.length_a   1.000
_cell.length_b   1.000
_cell.length_c   1.000
_cell.angle_alpha   90.00
_cell.angle_beta   90.00
_cell.angle_gamma   90.00
#
_symmetry.space_group_name_H-M   'P 1'
#
loop_
_entity.id
_entity.type
_entity.pdbx_description
1 polymer ?
#
loop_
_entity_poly.entity_id
_entity_poly.type
_entity_poly.pdbx_seq_one_letter_code
_entity_poly.pdbx_strand_id
1 'polypeptide(L)'
;MALLLASSTFFAPLSKPRPPKIPLINKTSSLRLLPSRVILYRSGLVTAAASFVIAGSTAFLPDDAFLANILKQNINLLYALGAGGLGLSLFLIHIYVTEIKRTLQALWALGVVGSLATFLSLAQPVGESLPQYVVDNPTAVWFIGPLFAALTGLVFKEGLCYGKLEAGVLTFIIPSILLGHLTGLMDDGLKLNLLGVWMVLFGIFAARKFTQPIKDDIGDKSVFIFNALPEKEKKTLLEKLGEQSLSQED
;
A
#
# COMPACT_ATOMS: atom_id res chain seq x y z
N MET A 1 72.67 7.15 1.25
CA MET A 1 71.43 6.45 0.83
C MET A 1 70.53 6.37 2.06
N ALA A 2 70.02 7.52 2.54
CA ALA A 2 68.79 8.17 2.08
C ALA A 2 67.59 7.22 2.26
N LEU A 3 66.59 7.46 3.10
CA LEU A 3 66.21 8.65 3.85
C LEU A 3 65.29 8.17 5.02
N LEU A 4 65.77 8.30 6.26
CA LEU A 4 64.93 8.61 7.41
C LEU A 4 64.56 10.10 7.27
N LEU A 5 63.27 10.44 7.33
CA LEU A 5 62.66 11.73 7.71
C LEU A 5 61.31 11.93 6.98
N ALA A 6 60.21 11.61 7.67
CA ALA A 6 58.92 12.27 7.45
C ALA A 6 58.01 11.97 8.66
N SER A 7 58.29 12.70 9.74
CA SER A 7 57.45 12.78 10.91
C SER A 7 56.12 13.47 10.59
N SER A 8 55.06 13.00 11.25
CA SER A 8 53.99 13.82 11.85
C SER A 8 53.34 14.89 10.97
N THR A 9 52.35 14.51 10.17
CA THR A 9 51.15 15.33 9.91
C THR A 9 50.00 14.38 9.52
N PHE A 10 48.75 14.80 9.79
CA PHE A 10 47.47 14.06 9.62
C PHE A 10 46.91 13.31 10.84
N PHE A 11 46.75 14.04 11.94
CA PHE A 11 45.53 13.90 12.76
C PHE A 11 44.46 14.80 12.11
N ALA A 12 43.60 14.24 11.26
CA ALA A 12 42.41 14.94 10.79
C ALA A 12 41.33 14.87 11.91
N PRO A 13 40.74 15.99 12.34
CA PRO A 13 39.65 15.93 13.30
C PRO A 13 38.43 15.27 12.64
N LEU A 14 37.85 14.29 13.32
CA LEU A 14 36.55 13.69 13.00
C LEU A 14 35.54 14.80 12.66
N SER A 15 35.15 14.88 11.39
CA SER A 15 34.10 15.77 10.95
C SER A 15 32.80 15.36 11.64
N LYS A 16 32.16 16.32 12.34
CA LYS A 16 30.85 16.12 12.94
C LYS A 16 29.88 15.57 11.89
N PRO A 17 29.00 14.61 12.25
CA PRO A 17 27.97 14.14 11.33
C PRO A 17 27.11 15.34 10.89
N ARG A 18 26.99 15.53 9.57
CA ARG A 18 26.08 16.54 9.01
C ARG A 18 24.67 16.21 9.48
N PRO A 19 23.94 17.16 10.12
CA PRO A 19 22.55 16.94 10.45
C PRO A 19 21.77 16.70 9.14
N PRO A 20 20.75 15.83 9.16
CA PRO A 20 19.94 15.57 7.97
C PRO A 20 19.35 16.88 7.45
N LYS A 21 19.45 17.12 6.14
CA LYS A 21 18.78 18.23 5.47
C LYS A 21 17.26 18.00 5.60
N ILE A 22 16.63 18.67 6.56
CA ILE A 22 15.18 18.71 6.69
C ILE A 22 14.71 19.71 5.62
N PRO A 23 13.90 19.29 4.62
CA PRO A 23 13.35 20.22 3.65
C PRO A 23 12.49 21.25 4.39
N LEU A 24 12.67 22.53 4.09
CA LEU A 24 11.82 23.63 4.55
C LEU A 24 10.41 23.43 3.97
N ILE A 25 9.56 22.71 4.70
CA ILE A 25 8.15 22.56 4.37
C ILE A 25 7.41 23.80 4.87
N ASN A 26 6.81 24.53 3.92
CA ASN A 26 6.11 25.78 4.14
C ASN A 26 5.00 25.61 5.22
N LYS A 27 5.07 26.42 6.28
CA LYS A 27 4.32 26.26 7.55
C LYS A 27 2.80 26.39 7.39
N THR A 28 2.35 27.03 6.31
CA THR A 28 0.93 27.31 6.04
C THR A 28 0.20 26.17 5.31
N SER A 29 0.93 25.28 4.63
CA SER A 29 0.34 24.11 3.95
C SER A 29 0.32 22.85 4.82
N SER A 30 1.18 22.75 5.85
CA SER A 30 1.28 21.56 6.69
C SER A 30 0.13 21.38 7.71
N LEU A 31 -0.59 22.44 8.09
CA LEU A 31 -1.54 22.36 9.23
C LEU A 31 -3.01 22.10 8.85
N ARG A 32 -3.39 22.23 7.57
CA ARG A 32 -4.77 22.00 7.10
C ARG A 32 -4.95 20.84 6.10
N LEU A 33 -3.87 20.20 5.65
CA LEU A 33 -3.91 19.20 4.57
C LEU A 33 -3.70 17.74 5.01
N LEU A 34 -3.51 17.47 6.30
CA LEU A 34 -3.09 16.14 6.81
C LEU A 34 -4.24 15.19 7.23
N PRO A 35 -5.36 15.64 7.84
CA PRO A 35 -6.43 14.72 8.28
C PRO A 35 -7.19 14.11 7.10
N SER A 36 -7.54 14.94 6.11
CA SER A 36 -8.36 14.54 4.96
C SER A 36 -7.70 13.49 4.09
N ARG A 37 -6.38 13.61 3.85
CA ARG A 37 -5.60 12.64 3.07
C ARG A 37 -5.54 11.28 3.75
N VAL A 38 -5.36 11.25 5.08
CA VAL A 38 -5.30 9.99 5.84
C VAL A 38 -6.67 9.33 5.92
N ILE A 39 -7.74 10.12 6.14
CA ILE A 39 -9.11 9.60 6.12
C ILE A 39 -9.43 8.99 4.75
N LEU A 40 -9.06 9.66 3.67
CA LEU A 40 -9.31 9.18 2.31
C LEU A 40 -8.45 7.95 1.94
N TYR A 41 -7.22 7.88 2.44
CA TYR A 41 -6.38 6.69 2.32
C TYR A 41 -7.00 5.48 3.05
N ARG A 42 -7.44 5.67 4.30
CA ARG A 42 -8.07 4.62 5.11
C ARG A 42 -9.41 4.20 4.52
N SER A 43 -10.22 5.13 4.05
CA SER A 43 -11.50 4.82 3.41
C SER A 43 -11.31 4.03 2.12
N GLY A 44 -10.33 4.38 1.28
CA GLY A 44 -9.99 3.59 0.09
C GLY A 44 -9.66 2.13 0.43
N LEU A 45 -8.90 1.92 1.51
CA LEU A 45 -8.46 0.58 1.91
C LEU A 45 -9.62 -0.24 2.50
N VAL A 46 -10.47 0.42 3.28
CA VAL A 46 -11.68 -0.19 3.84
C VAL A 46 -12.66 -0.53 2.72
N THR A 47 -12.84 0.35 1.73
CA THR A 47 -13.66 0.05 0.54
C THR A 47 -13.08 -1.15 -0.22
N ALA A 48 -11.76 -1.20 -0.43
CA ALA A 48 -11.12 -2.33 -1.08
C ALA A 48 -11.37 -3.66 -0.35
N ALA A 49 -11.18 -3.66 0.98
CA ALA A 49 -11.42 -4.84 1.81
C ALA A 49 -12.89 -5.24 1.87
N ALA A 50 -13.80 -4.29 2.07
CA ALA A 50 -15.23 -4.54 2.14
C ALA A 50 -15.75 -5.10 0.81
N SER A 51 -15.41 -4.46 -0.31
CA SER A 51 -15.80 -4.94 -1.64
C SER A 51 -15.25 -6.34 -1.92
N PHE A 52 -14.01 -6.64 -1.54
CA PHE A 52 -13.42 -7.96 -1.69
C PHE A 52 -14.13 -9.01 -0.82
N VAL A 53 -14.39 -8.72 0.45
CA VAL A 53 -15.08 -9.66 1.35
C VAL A 53 -16.50 -9.92 0.89
N ILE A 54 -17.23 -8.88 0.47
CA ILE A 54 -18.59 -9.03 -0.07
C ILE A 54 -18.54 -9.89 -1.33
N ALA A 55 -17.66 -9.57 -2.29
CA ALA A 55 -17.53 -10.36 -3.52
C ALA A 55 -17.10 -11.81 -3.25
N GLY A 56 -16.12 -12.05 -2.38
CA GLY A 56 -15.65 -13.39 -2.03
C GLY A 56 -16.68 -14.22 -1.27
N SER A 57 -17.63 -13.58 -0.58
CA SER A 57 -18.72 -14.28 0.11
C SER A 57 -19.60 -15.08 -0.85
N THR A 58 -19.67 -14.71 -2.15
CA THR A 58 -20.44 -15.49 -3.14
C THR A 58 -19.90 -16.89 -3.35
N ALA A 59 -18.61 -17.13 -3.06
CA ALA A 59 -17.99 -18.46 -3.17
C ALA A 59 -18.40 -19.41 -2.04
N PHE A 60 -18.96 -18.89 -0.94
CA PHE A 60 -19.38 -19.67 0.23
C PHE A 60 -20.90 -19.78 0.37
N LEU A 61 -21.66 -19.00 -0.41
CA LEU A 61 -23.11 -18.98 -0.36
C LEU A 61 -23.70 -20.02 -1.32
N PRO A 62 -24.81 -20.68 -0.95
CA PRO A 62 -25.57 -21.52 -1.86
C PRO A 62 -26.07 -20.74 -3.09
N ASP A 63 -26.05 -21.37 -4.26
CA ASP A 63 -26.44 -20.73 -5.53
C ASP A 63 -27.92 -20.34 -5.60
N ASP A 64 -28.78 -21.00 -4.82
CA ASP A 64 -30.21 -20.75 -4.73
C ASP A 64 -30.56 -19.60 -3.78
N ALA A 65 -29.61 -19.10 -2.99
CA ALA A 65 -29.85 -18.01 -2.06
C ALA A 65 -30.12 -16.69 -2.80
N PHE A 66 -31.21 -16.00 -2.45
CA PHE A 66 -31.56 -14.68 -2.99
C PHE A 66 -30.40 -13.66 -2.89
N LEU A 67 -29.69 -13.67 -1.76
CA LEU A 67 -28.51 -12.82 -1.56
C LEU A 67 -27.38 -13.17 -2.53
N ALA A 68 -27.09 -14.45 -2.76
CA ALA A 68 -26.05 -14.85 -3.70
C ALA A 68 -26.32 -14.33 -5.11
N ASN A 69 -27.58 -14.37 -5.55
CA ASN A 69 -27.98 -13.84 -6.86
C ASN A 69 -27.80 -12.32 -6.97
N ILE A 70 -28.20 -11.55 -5.95
CA ILE A 70 -27.97 -10.09 -5.94
C ILE A 70 -26.47 -9.78 -6.00
N LEU A 71 -25.65 -10.48 -5.19
CA LEU A 71 -24.22 -10.23 -5.17
C LEU A 71 -23.55 -10.61 -6.50
N LYS A 72 -23.90 -11.76 -7.08
CA LYS A 72 -23.38 -12.22 -8.38
C LYS A 72 -23.72 -11.22 -9.49
N GLN A 73 -24.93 -10.67 -9.50
CA GLN A 73 -25.33 -9.65 -10.48
C GLN A 73 -24.49 -8.37 -10.36
N ASN A 74 -24.05 -8.02 -9.16
CA ASN A 74 -23.28 -6.80 -8.88
C ASN A 74 -21.78 -7.04 -8.70
N ILE A 75 -21.27 -8.24 -8.98
CA ILE A 75 -19.90 -8.63 -8.62
C ILE A 75 -18.85 -7.82 -9.39
N ASN A 76 -19.14 -7.45 -10.64
CA ASN A 76 -18.27 -6.57 -11.44
C ASN A 76 -18.17 -5.17 -10.82
N LEU A 77 -19.27 -4.65 -10.27
CA LEU A 77 -19.28 -3.36 -9.59
C LEU A 77 -18.47 -3.45 -8.30
N LEU A 78 -18.62 -4.51 -7.52
CA LEU A 78 -17.80 -4.75 -6.32
C LEU A 78 -16.32 -4.85 -6.67
N TYR A 79 -15.96 -5.56 -7.74
CA TYR A 79 -14.59 -5.62 -8.24
C TYR A 79 -14.05 -4.23 -8.60
N ALA A 80 -14.83 -3.43 -9.34
CA ALA A 80 -14.44 -2.08 -9.73
C ALA A 80 -14.29 -1.14 -8.52
N LEU A 81 -15.20 -1.21 -7.54
CA LEU A 81 -15.08 -0.48 -6.28
C LEU A 81 -13.85 -0.90 -5.49
N GLY A 82 -13.55 -2.21 -5.46
CA GLY A 82 -12.37 -2.74 -4.81
C GLY A 82 -11.07 -2.24 -5.44
N ALA A 83 -10.98 -2.32 -6.77
CA ALA A 83 -9.86 -1.80 -7.55
C ALA A 83 -9.71 -0.28 -7.40
N GLY A 84 -10.82 0.47 -7.43
CA GLY A 84 -10.84 1.91 -7.22
C GLY A 84 -10.40 2.32 -5.81
N GLY A 85 -10.88 1.62 -4.78
CA GLY A 85 -10.47 1.83 -3.39
C GLY A 85 -8.98 1.56 -3.17
N LEU A 86 -8.46 0.47 -3.75
CA LEU A 86 -7.02 0.16 -3.73
C LEU A 86 -6.21 1.27 -4.42
N GLY A 87 -6.66 1.73 -5.58
CA GLY A 87 -6.03 2.83 -6.31
C GLY A 87 -5.99 4.11 -5.50
N LEU A 88 -7.13 4.50 -4.91
CA LEU A 88 -7.25 5.66 -4.04
C LEU A 88 -6.22 5.59 -2.89
N SER A 89 -6.11 4.45 -2.23
CA SER A 89 -5.10 4.23 -1.19
C SER A 89 -3.68 4.34 -1.75
N LEU A 90 -3.37 3.76 -2.91
CA LEU A 90 -2.03 3.81 -3.53
C LEU A 90 -1.62 5.21 -4.01
N PHE A 91 -2.55 6.08 -4.39
CA PHE A 91 -2.23 7.47 -4.71
C PHE A 91 -1.88 8.27 -3.45
N LEU A 92 -2.63 8.03 -2.37
CA LEU A 92 -2.53 8.77 -1.12
C LEU A 92 -1.46 8.25 -0.16
N ILE A 93 -1.04 6.99 -0.30
CA ILE A 93 -0.05 6.38 0.59
C ILE A 93 1.29 7.12 0.52
N HIS A 94 1.84 7.44 1.68
CA HIS A 94 3.21 7.93 1.79
C HIS A 94 4.15 6.73 1.89
N ILE A 95 4.93 6.49 0.84
CA ILE A 95 6.02 5.50 0.83
C ILE A 95 7.31 6.30 0.68
N TYR A 96 8.29 6.05 1.56
CA TYR A 96 9.56 6.77 1.58
C TYR A 96 10.35 6.60 0.27
N VAL A 97 10.23 5.42 -0.34
CA VAL A 97 10.87 5.08 -1.62
C VAL A 97 9.88 5.33 -2.77
N THR A 98 10.15 6.36 -3.57
CA THR A 98 9.26 6.85 -4.63
C THR A 98 9.12 5.84 -5.77
N GLU A 99 10.19 5.11 -6.05
CA GLU A 99 10.32 4.10 -7.10
C GLU A 99 9.35 2.94 -6.83
N ILE A 100 9.33 2.44 -5.59
CA ILE A 100 8.41 1.38 -5.16
C ILE A 100 6.97 1.86 -5.29
N LYS A 101 6.67 3.09 -4.84
CA LYS A 101 5.33 3.67 -4.99
C LYS A 101 4.88 3.71 -6.44
N ARG A 102 5.74 4.18 -7.34
CA ARG A 102 5.44 4.31 -8.77
C ARG A 102 5.25 2.94 -9.43
N THR A 103 6.05 1.94 -9.06
CA THR A 103 5.87 0.57 -9.54
C THR A 103 4.53 -0.01 -9.10
N LEU A 104 4.11 0.19 -7.85
CA LEU A 104 2.79 -0.28 -7.38
C LEU A 104 1.64 0.43 -8.09
N GLN A 105 1.76 1.73 -8.34
CA GLN A 105 0.77 2.48 -9.12
C GLN A 105 0.71 2.02 -10.58
N ALA A 106 1.86 1.71 -11.19
CA ALA A 106 1.92 1.15 -12.54
C ALA A 106 1.30 -0.25 -12.60
N LEU A 107 1.59 -1.12 -11.63
CA LEU A 107 0.97 -2.44 -11.51
C LEU A 107 -0.55 -2.34 -11.32
N TRP A 108 -1.01 -1.41 -10.49
CA TRP A 108 -2.43 -1.13 -10.32
C TRP A 108 -3.07 -0.67 -11.63
N ALA A 109 -2.46 0.30 -12.33
CA ALA A 109 -2.97 0.82 -13.60
C ALA A 109 -3.02 -0.26 -14.68
N LEU A 110 -1.95 -1.05 -14.82
CA LEU A 110 -1.89 -2.20 -15.72
C LEU A 110 -2.96 -3.23 -15.36
N GLY A 111 -3.17 -3.50 -14.08
CA GLY A 111 -4.19 -4.43 -13.61
C GLY A 111 -5.61 -3.95 -13.88
N VAL A 112 -5.89 -2.64 -13.73
CA VAL A 112 -7.19 -2.05 -14.07
C VAL A 112 -7.44 -2.10 -15.57
N VAL A 113 -6.46 -1.72 -16.38
CA VAL A 113 -6.56 -1.78 -17.85
C VAL A 113 -6.72 -3.23 -18.32
N GLY A 114 -5.93 -4.15 -17.77
CA GLY A 114 -6.03 -5.58 -18.06
C GLY A 114 -7.39 -6.14 -17.67
N SER A 115 -7.90 -5.81 -16.48
CA SER A 115 -9.24 -6.19 -16.04
C SER A 115 -10.33 -5.69 -16.99
N LEU A 116 -10.24 -4.43 -17.43
CA LEU A 116 -11.21 -3.84 -18.34
C LEU A 116 -11.14 -4.48 -19.73
N ALA A 117 -9.93 -4.72 -20.24
CA ALA A 117 -9.71 -5.40 -21.52
C ALA A 117 -10.25 -6.83 -21.50
N THR A 118 -9.94 -7.60 -20.44
CA THR A 118 -10.49 -8.95 -20.25
C THR A 118 -12.01 -8.91 -20.15
N PHE A 119 -12.59 -7.95 -19.42
CA PHE A 119 -14.04 -7.84 -19.31
C PHE A 119 -14.70 -7.56 -20.67
N LEU A 120 -14.24 -6.54 -21.40
CA LEU A 120 -14.86 -6.11 -22.65
C LEU A 120 -14.61 -7.08 -23.81
N SER A 121 -13.41 -7.68 -23.88
CA SER A 121 -13.00 -8.53 -25.00
C SER A 121 -13.27 -10.00 -24.78
N LEU A 122 -13.36 -10.48 -23.54
CA LEU A 122 -13.44 -11.92 -23.23
C LEU A 122 -14.68 -12.29 -22.40
N ALA A 123 -14.92 -11.63 -21.27
CA ALA A 123 -16.03 -12.00 -20.38
C ALA A 123 -17.40 -11.57 -20.92
N GLN A 124 -17.52 -10.33 -21.40
CA GLN A 124 -18.78 -9.77 -21.90
C GLN A 124 -19.36 -10.54 -23.12
N PRO A 125 -18.57 -10.97 -24.12
CA PRO A 125 -19.08 -11.77 -25.23
C PRO A 125 -19.67 -13.13 -24.83
N VAL A 126 -19.19 -13.70 -23.72
CA VAL A 126 -19.65 -15.00 -23.19
C VAL A 126 -20.78 -14.80 -22.15
N GLY A 127 -21.10 -13.55 -21.79
CA GLY A 127 -22.14 -13.23 -20.82
C GLY A 127 -21.73 -13.48 -19.36
N GLU A 128 -20.43 -13.58 -19.09
CA GLU A 128 -19.89 -13.88 -17.78
C GLU A 128 -19.43 -12.61 -17.04
N SER A 129 -19.37 -12.70 -15.71
CA SER A 129 -18.72 -11.66 -14.90
C SER A 129 -17.19 -11.80 -14.98
N LEU A 130 -16.44 -10.72 -14.79
CA LEU A 130 -14.97 -10.76 -14.85
C LEU A 130 -14.39 -11.75 -13.82
N PRO A 131 -14.81 -11.77 -12.54
CA PRO A 131 -14.30 -12.75 -11.58
C PRO A 131 -14.65 -14.19 -11.95
N GLN A 132 -15.86 -14.44 -12.48
CA GLN A 132 -16.26 -15.77 -12.94
C GLN A 132 -15.40 -16.24 -14.11
N TYR A 133 -15.22 -15.38 -15.11
CA TYR A 133 -14.38 -15.68 -16.27
C TYR A 133 -12.94 -16.03 -15.87
N VAL A 134 -12.38 -15.33 -14.88
CA VAL A 134 -11.04 -15.61 -14.34
C VAL A 134 -10.98 -16.98 -13.67
N VAL A 135 -11.99 -17.34 -12.87
CA VAL A 135 -12.07 -18.65 -12.21
C VAL A 135 -12.14 -19.79 -13.24
N ASP A 136 -12.87 -19.57 -14.33
CA ASP A 136 -13.04 -20.58 -15.38
C ASP A 136 -11.84 -20.60 -16.36
N ASN A 137 -11.09 -19.50 -16.46
CA ASN A 137 -9.94 -19.34 -17.35
C ASN A 137 -8.68 -18.89 -16.59
N PRO A 138 -7.87 -19.82 -16.05
CA PRO A 138 -6.71 -19.48 -15.23
C PRO A 138 -5.68 -18.56 -15.90
N THR A 139 -5.58 -18.60 -17.23
CA THR A 139 -4.69 -17.72 -18.01
C THR A 139 -5.07 -16.25 -17.90
N ALA A 140 -6.33 -15.94 -17.57
CA ALA A 140 -6.80 -14.58 -17.35
C ALA A 140 -6.10 -13.89 -16.16
N VAL A 141 -5.50 -14.68 -15.26
CA VAL A 141 -4.67 -14.18 -14.15
C VAL A 141 -3.50 -13.31 -14.65
N TRP A 142 -2.99 -13.51 -15.87
CA TRP A 142 -1.95 -12.63 -16.42
C TRP A 142 -2.42 -11.18 -16.60
N PHE A 143 -3.71 -10.96 -16.86
CA PHE A 143 -4.27 -9.62 -17.08
C PHE A 143 -4.66 -8.93 -15.77
N ILE A 144 -5.27 -9.68 -14.85
CA ILE A 144 -5.73 -9.14 -13.55
C ILE A 144 -4.63 -9.18 -12.48
N GLY A 145 -3.64 -10.06 -12.63
CA GLY A 145 -2.57 -10.33 -11.66
C GLY A 145 -1.79 -9.09 -11.23
N PRO A 146 -1.46 -8.14 -12.14
CA PRO A 146 -0.82 -6.88 -11.75
C PRO A 146 -1.61 -6.08 -10.69
N LEU A 147 -2.95 -6.13 -10.71
CA LEU A 147 -3.78 -5.46 -9.69
C LEU A 147 -3.52 -6.05 -8.30
N PHE A 148 -3.50 -7.39 -8.23
CA PHE A 148 -3.26 -8.11 -6.98
C PHE A 148 -1.80 -8.07 -6.56
N ALA A 149 -0.85 -7.92 -7.49
CA ALA A 149 0.54 -7.63 -7.19
C ALA A 149 0.69 -6.25 -6.52
N ALA A 150 -0.06 -5.24 -6.98
CA ALA A 150 -0.09 -3.94 -6.33
C ALA A 150 -0.69 -4.00 -4.92
N LEU A 151 -1.77 -4.78 -4.72
CA LEU A 151 -2.32 -5.07 -3.39
C LEU A 151 -1.30 -5.77 -2.50
N THR A 152 -0.63 -6.80 -3.02
CA THR A 152 0.40 -7.56 -2.30
C THR A 152 1.53 -6.65 -1.86
N GLY A 153 2.00 -5.74 -2.71
CA GLY A 153 3.04 -4.78 -2.35
C GLY A 153 2.60 -3.76 -1.29
N LEU A 154 1.34 -3.32 -1.32
CA LEU A 154 0.76 -2.48 -0.26
C LEU A 154 0.73 -3.24 1.07
N VAL A 155 0.24 -4.47 1.05
CA VAL A 155 0.15 -5.33 2.23
C VAL A 155 1.54 -5.72 2.76
N PHE A 156 2.50 -6.00 1.88
CA PHE A 156 3.90 -6.29 2.20
C PHE A 156 4.53 -5.16 3.03
N LYS A 157 4.32 -3.92 2.61
CA LYS A 157 4.81 -2.74 3.35
C LYS A 157 4.28 -2.75 4.79
N GLU A 158 3.00 -3.00 4.95
CA GLU A 158 2.38 -2.96 6.27
C GLU A 158 2.74 -4.19 7.12
N GLY A 159 2.89 -5.34 6.49
CA GLY A 159 3.23 -6.60 7.14
C GLY A 159 4.67 -6.67 7.60
N LEU A 160 5.60 -6.54 6.67
CA LEU A 160 7.02 -6.74 6.93
C LEU A 160 7.70 -5.47 7.45
N CYS A 161 7.32 -4.27 7.00
CA CYS A 161 7.98 -3.04 7.45
C CYS A 161 7.43 -2.51 8.79
N TYR A 162 6.15 -2.79 9.12
CA TYR A 162 5.52 -2.34 10.38
C TYR A 162 5.16 -3.48 11.34
N GLY A 163 5.58 -4.72 11.04
CA GLY A 163 5.45 -5.88 11.92
C GLY A 163 4.01 -6.31 12.16
N LYS A 164 3.12 -6.16 11.18
CA LYS A 164 1.73 -6.64 11.27
C LYS A 164 1.64 -8.06 10.75
N LEU A 165 1.45 -9.02 11.66
CA LEU A 165 1.39 -10.44 11.29
C LEU A 165 0.26 -10.73 10.28
N GLU A 166 -0.89 -10.07 10.39
CA GLU A 166 -2.00 -10.32 9.46
C GLU A 166 -1.63 -9.96 8.02
N ALA A 167 -1.00 -8.80 7.83
CA ALA A 167 -0.52 -8.35 6.53
C ALA A 167 0.70 -9.17 6.07
N GLY A 168 1.57 -9.57 7.00
CA GLY A 168 2.69 -10.47 6.73
C GLY A 168 2.24 -11.80 6.11
N VAL A 169 1.24 -12.44 6.71
CA VAL A 169 0.65 -13.69 6.18
C VAL A 169 -0.06 -13.43 4.85
N LEU A 170 -0.83 -12.34 4.76
CA LEU A 170 -1.58 -12.01 3.55
C LEU A 170 -0.67 -11.77 2.33
N THR A 171 0.55 -11.27 2.55
CA THR A 171 1.59 -11.10 1.53
C THR A 171 1.95 -12.41 0.82
N PHE A 172 1.88 -13.55 1.51
CA PHE A 172 2.16 -14.86 0.92
C PHE A 172 0.89 -15.50 0.36
N ILE A 173 -0.25 -15.33 1.03
CA ILE A 173 -1.52 -15.94 0.61
C ILE A 173 -1.96 -15.42 -0.77
N ILE A 174 -1.88 -14.10 -1.02
CA ILE A 174 -2.37 -13.52 -2.28
C ILE A 174 -1.62 -14.10 -3.49
N PRO A 175 -0.27 -14.08 -3.56
CA PRO A 175 0.46 -14.69 -4.66
C PRO A 175 0.27 -16.20 -4.74
N SER A 176 0.23 -16.91 -3.60
CA SER A 176 0.05 -18.37 -3.58
C SER A 176 -1.28 -18.80 -4.20
N ILE A 177 -2.39 -18.11 -3.90
CA ILE A 177 -3.69 -18.42 -4.52
C ILE A 177 -3.66 -18.16 -6.02
N LEU A 178 -3.16 -16.99 -6.44
CA LEU A 178 -3.15 -16.61 -7.86
C LEU A 178 -2.27 -17.53 -8.71
N LEU A 179 -1.07 -17.86 -8.21
CA LEU A 179 -0.16 -18.79 -8.88
C LEU A 179 -0.70 -20.22 -8.83
N GLY A 180 -1.27 -20.65 -7.71
CA GLY A 180 -1.91 -21.97 -7.57
C GLY A 180 -3.09 -22.13 -8.54
N HIS A 181 -3.87 -21.06 -8.74
CA HIS A 181 -4.93 -21.03 -9.72
C HIS A 181 -4.38 -21.06 -11.16
N LEU A 182 -3.41 -20.19 -11.49
CA LEU A 182 -2.79 -20.11 -12.81
C LEU A 182 -2.11 -21.42 -13.25
N THR A 183 -1.43 -22.09 -12.33
CA THR A 183 -0.70 -23.34 -12.61
C THR A 183 -1.59 -24.58 -12.55
N GLY A 184 -2.81 -24.47 -12.02
CA GLY A 184 -3.69 -25.61 -11.78
C GLY A 184 -3.18 -26.59 -10.71
N LEU A 185 -2.13 -26.24 -9.96
CA LEU A 185 -1.52 -27.11 -8.94
C LEU A 185 -2.35 -27.21 -7.65
N MET A 186 -3.39 -26.40 -7.52
CA MET A 186 -4.20 -26.29 -6.30
C MET A 186 -5.61 -26.83 -6.53
N ASP A 187 -6.10 -27.66 -5.62
CA ASP A 187 -7.49 -28.13 -5.63
C ASP A 187 -8.46 -27.00 -5.21
N ASP A 188 -9.74 -27.17 -5.54
CA ASP A 188 -10.75 -26.14 -5.29
C ASP A 188 -11.05 -25.96 -3.79
N GLY A 189 -10.94 -27.02 -2.99
CA GLY A 189 -11.09 -26.94 -1.54
C GLY A 189 -10.00 -26.07 -0.91
N LEU A 190 -8.75 -26.24 -1.33
CA LEU A 190 -7.63 -25.42 -0.87
C LEU A 190 -7.75 -23.97 -1.35
N LYS A 191 -8.21 -23.71 -2.58
CA LYS A 191 -8.53 -22.35 -3.06
C LYS A 191 -9.56 -21.67 -2.18
N LEU A 192 -10.66 -22.34 -1.87
CA LEU A 192 -11.74 -21.79 -1.03
C LEU A 192 -11.26 -21.53 0.40
N ASN A 193 -10.52 -22.46 0.99
CA ASN A 193 -9.97 -22.28 2.34
C ASN A 193 -9.02 -21.09 2.42
N LEU A 194 -8.08 -20.97 1.47
CA LEU A 194 -7.15 -19.85 1.42
C LEU A 194 -7.86 -18.52 1.12
N LEU A 195 -8.90 -18.54 0.28
CA LEU A 195 -9.76 -17.37 0.03
C LEU A 195 -10.47 -16.91 1.31
N GLY A 196 -11.00 -17.85 2.10
CA GLY A 196 -11.62 -17.54 3.40
C GLY A 196 -10.62 -16.91 4.38
N VAL A 197 -9.40 -17.45 4.45
CA VAL A 197 -8.32 -16.87 5.26
C VAL A 197 -7.96 -15.47 4.76
N TRP A 198 -7.84 -15.26 3.45
CA TRP A 198 -7.61 -13.93 2.86
C TRP A 198 -8.71 -12.96 3.30
N MET A 199 -10.00 -13.31 3.13
CA MET A 199 -11.12 -12.45 3.51
C MET A 199 -11.04 -12.00 4.97
N VAL A 200 -10.78 -12.93 5.89
CA VAL A 200 -10.66 -12.64 7.33
C VAL A 200 -9.46 -11.74 7.60
N LEU A 201 -8.27 -12.09 7.09
CA LEU A 201 -7.05 -11.30 7.32
C LEU A 201 -7.15 -9.91 6.73
N PHE A 202 -7.75 -9.76 5.55
CA PHE A 202 -7.91 -8.47 4.91
C PHE A 202 -8.95 -7.59 5.64
N GLY A 203 -10.02 -8.20 6.15
CA GLY A 203 -10.97 -7.54 7.04
C GLY A 203 -10.33 -7.06 8.35
N ILE A 204 -9.52 -7.90 9.01
CA ILE A 204 -8.77 -7.51 10.23
C ILE A 204 -7.80 -6.38 9.90
N PHE A 205 -7.04 -6.51 8.81
CA PHE A 205 -6.09 -5.49 8.37
C PHE A 205 -6.76 -4.13 8.15
N ALA A 206 -7.92 -4.10 7.49
CA ALA A 206 -8.70 -2.88 7.29
C ALA A 206 -9.28 -2.34 8.62
N ALA A 207 -9.83 -3.19 9.48
CA ALA A 207 -10.38 -2.78 10.78
C ALA A 207 -9.31 -2.17 11.69
N ARG A 208 -8.08 -2.72 11.68
CA ARG A 208 -6.97 -2.21 12.49
C ARG A 208 -6.58 -0.78 12.11
N LYS A 209 -6.84 -0.34 10.88
CA LYS A 209 -6.55 1.05 10.46
C LYS A 209 -7.34 2.09 11.26
N PHE A 210 -8.49 1.75 11.85
CA PHE A 210 -9.22 2.65 12.74
C PHE A 210 -8.53 2.88 14.08
N THR A 211 -7.81 1.87 14.58
CA THR A 211 -7.07 1.94 15.85
C THR A 211 -5.64 2.49 15.71
N GLN A 212 -5.11 2.56 14.49
CA GLN A 212 -3.72 2.97 14.24
C GLN A 212 -3.54 4.50 14.37
N PRO A 213 -2.44 4.97 14.99
CA PRO A 213 -2.10 6.39 15.02
C PRO A 213 -1.96 6.99 13.62
N ILE A 214 -2.52 8.18 13.41
CA ILE A 214 -2.45 8.90 12.12
C ILE A 214 -1.00 9.13 11.66
N LYS A 215 -0.07 9.29 12.60
CA LYS A 215 1.37 9.50 12.33
C LYS A 215 2.04 8.38 11.54
N ASP A 216 1.54 7.15 11.68
CA ASP A 216 2.14 5.98 11.02
C ASP A 216 1.76 5.93 9.52
N ASP A 217 0.66 6.58 9.13
CA ASP A 217 0.18 6.65 7.74
C ASP A 217 0.72 7.88 6.97
N ILE A 218 1.15 8.94 7.67
CA ILE A 218 1.66 10.20 7.06
C ILE A 218 3.13 10.09 6.63
N GLY A 219 3.91 9.17 7.20
CA GLY A 219 5.32 8.93 6.83
C GLY A 219 6.30 10.02 7.27
N ASP A 220 5.85 11.27 7.47
CA ASP A 220 6.65 12.36 8.04
C ASP A 220 6.48 12.46 9.55
N LYS A 221 7.50 12.01 10.29
CA LYS A 221 7.55 12.10 11.76
C LYS A 221 8.07 13.46 12.25
N SER A 222 8.68 14.27 11.39
CA SER A 222 9.41 15.49 11.79
C SER A 222 8.50 16.57 12.37
N VAL A 223 7.30 16.76 11.79
CA VAL A 223 6.31 17.74 12.27
C VAL A 223 5.79 17.39 13.67
N PHE A 224 5.58 16.09 13.95
CA PHE A 224 5.10 15.64 15.26
C PHE A 224 6.21 15.62 16.31
N ILE A 225 7.44 15.26 15.92
CA ILE A 225 8.62 15.38 16.79
C ILE A 225 8.81 16.85 17.17
N PHE A 226 8.73 17.76 16.19
CA PHE A 226 8.82 19.19 16.46
C PHE A 226 7.71 19.69 17.40
N ASN A 227 6.46 19.28 17.18
CA ASN A 227 5.34 19.69 18.04
C ASN A 227 5.40 19.11 19.46
N ALA A 228 6.00 17.93 19.64
CA ALA A 228 6.18 17.28 20.93
C ALA A 228 7.34 17.85 21.76
N LEU A 229 8.19 18.70 21.17
CA LEU A 229 9.28 19.35 21.91
C LEU A 229 8.74 20.38 22.92
N PRO A 230 9.40 20.55 24.07
CA PRO A 230 9.16 21.68 24.97
C PRO A 230 9.31 23.01 24.24
N GLU A 231 8.48 24.01 24.57
CA GLU A 231 8.48 25.33 23.91
C GLU A 231 9.86 26.02 23.91
N LYS A 232 10.69 25.73 24.91
CA LYS A 232 12.06 26.24 25.00
C LYS A 232 12.96 25.66 23.90
N GLU A 233 12.87 24.36 23.63
CA GLU A 233 13.63 23.64 22.60
C GLU A 233 13.12 23.95 21.20
N LYS A 234 11.81 24.14 21.03
CA LYS A 234 11.22 24.62 19.76
C LYS A 234 11.81 25.95 19.35
N LYS A 235 11.89 26.92 20.28
CA LYS A 235 12.46 28.25 20.01
C LYS A 235 13.94 28.18 19.63
N THR A 236 14.73 27.35 20.32
CA THR A 236 16.16 27.19 19.99
C THR A 236 16.39 26.51 18.65
N LEU A 237 15.53 25.54 18.27
CA LEU A 237 15.58 24.93 16.95
C LEU A 237 15.18 25.91 15.85
N LEU A 238 14.16 26.75 16.08
CA LEU A 238 13.75 27.79 15.14
C LEU A 238 14.84 28.86 14.96
N GLU A 239 15.51 29.28 16.04
CA GLU A 239 16.66 30.20 15.97
C GLU A 239 17.80 29.60 15.14
N LYS A 240 18.21 28.37 15.43
CA LYS A 240 19.28 27.68 14.69
C LYS A 240 18.94 27.48 13.21
N LEU A 241 17.67 27.19 12.90
CA LEU A 241 17.21 27.05 11.51
C LEU A 241 17.17 28.39 10.77
N GLY A 242 16.79 29.47 11.45
CA GLY A 242 16.81 30.83 10.89
C GLY A 242 18.23 31.32 10.59
N GLU A 243 19.18 31.04 11.49
CA GLU A 243 20.60 31.32 11.26
C GLU A 243 21.17 30.50 10.09
N GLN A 244 20.71 29.25 9.90
CA GLN A 244 21.13 28.39 8.79
C GLN A 244 20.55 28.80 7.44
N SER A 245 19.33 29.38 7.38
CA SER A 245 18.78 29.90 6.12
C SER A 245 19.50 31.17 5.67
N LEU A 246 19.85 32.05 6.61
CA LEU A 246 20.59 33.28 6.33
C LEU A 246 22.03 33.03 5.85
N SER A 247 22.65 31.93 6.29
CA SER A 247 24.02 31.55 5.89
C SER A 247 24.10 30.70 4.61
N GLN A 248 22.97 30.44 3.95
CA GLN A 248 22.91 29.77 2.63
C GLN A 248 22.54 30.73 1.49
N GLU A 249 22.22 31.99 1.79
CA GLU A 249 21.93 33.05 0.81
C GLU A 249 23.15 33.92 0.44
N ASP A 250 24.32 33.67 1.07
CA ASP A 250 25.63 34.21 0.70
C ASP A 250 26.46 33.18 -0.10
#